data_AF-A0A094JBM7-F1
#
_entry.id   AF-A0A094JBM7-F1
#
_cell.length_a   1.000
_cell.length_b   1.000
_cell.length_c   1.000
_cell.angle_alpha   90.00
_cell.angle_beta   90.00
_cell.angle_gamma   90.00
#
_symmetry.space_group_name_H-M   'P 1'
#
loop_
_entity.id
_entity.type
_entity.pdbx_description
1 polymer ?
#
loop_
_entity_poly.entity_id
_entity_poly.type
_entity_poly.pdbx_seq_one_letter_code
_entity_poly.pdbx_strand_id
1 'polypeptide(L)'
;MKVIRFVVHKEKNIQVENIELSEHEYLALSNAREILSKVLNHEELYDQIIESYIDAKSVMYEMSIRSISAGTVFDYVKNHNYRSKLNRLYFNTLNLSKLYLDRHYREYKKNRGSIKNVTCFAESITKSQLDIEEIEKHRSDLYEKNQDYVLGCELRNFVQHSSLPVKTFTSGVRYSPEEDKAFAIFHIPLDKQMLLDGGVKRKCLSEYDEKIDLHNVMDGYIQAISEMHLKSRALVEECVSQSELLIEQKRREIEAEYKNCDYGIDVVDLDIEKRLFSLNLEWFSVAKYLKEKNSHTLNYGRFLHKPYQKN
;
A
#
# COMPACT_ATOMS: atom_id res chain seq x y z
N MET A 1 -31.81 8.45 -20.58
CA MET A 1 -32.02 9.61 -19.72
C MET A 1 -31.46 9.30 -18.35
N LYS A 2 -30.53 10.14 -17.85
CA LYS A 2 -29.92 9.95 -16.53
C LYS A 2 -30.73 10.69 -15.48
N VAL A 3 -31.05 10.02 -14.38
CA VAL A 3 -31.82 10.59 -13.28
C VAL A 3 -31.21 10.21 -11.94
N ILE A 4 -31.45 11.01 -10.91
CA ILE A 4 -31.33 10.54 -9.54
C ILE A 4 -32.67 9.93 -9.16
N ARG A 5 -32.65 8.65 -8.79
CA ARG A 5 -33.81 7.90 -8.32
C ARG A 5 -33.66 7.64 -6.83
N PHE A 6 -34.74 7.81 -6.08
CA PHE A 6 -34.80 7.51 -4.65
C PHE A 6 -36.24 7.19 -4.24
N VAL A 7 -36.39 6.75 -3.00
CA VAL A 7 -37.68 6.34 -2.44
C VAL A 7 -38.05 7.25 -1.28
N VAL A 8 -39.31 7.71 -1.28
CA VAL A 8 -39.89 8.50 -0.18
C VAL A 8 -41.07 7.79 0.44
N HIS A 9 -41.16 7.85 1.76
CA HIS A 9 -42.30 7.35 2.52
C HIS A 9 -43.33 8.46 2.74
N LYS A 10 -44.47 8.37 2.02
CA LYS A 10 -45.64 9.23 2.22
C LYS A 10 -46.72 8.41 2.91
N GLU A 11 -46.90 8.65 4.21
CA GLU A 11 -47.87 7.96 5.08
C GLU A 11 -47.69 6.43 5.09
N LYS A 12 -48.51 5.69 4.33
CA LYS A 12 -48.52 4.21 4.21
C LYS A 12 -48.05 3.69 2.85
N ASN A 13 -47.67 4.57 1.93
CA ASN A 13 -47.25 4.21 0.57
C ASN A 13 -45.79 4.57 0.30
N ILE A 14 -45.15 3.73 -0.49
CA ILE A 14 -43.79 3.91 -1.00
C ILE A 14 -43.90 4.57 -2.38
N GLN A 15 -43.31 5.75 -2.55
CA GLN A 15 -43.25 6.42 -3.85
C GLN A 15 -41.80 6.49 -4.34
N VAL A 16 -41.60 6.19 -5.63
CA VAL A 16 -40.32 6.38 -6.31
C VAL A 16 -40.32 7.77 -6.92
N GLU A 17 -39.33 8.59 -6.58
CA GLU A 17 -39.12 9.90 -7.17
C GLU A 17 -37.91 9.83 -8.12
N ASN A 18 -37.97 10.60 -9.21
CA ASN A 18 -36.85 10.75 -10.14
C ASN A 18 -36.59 12.24 -10.38
N ILE A 19 -35.33 12.65 -10.25
CA ILE A 19 -34.86 14.00 -10.58
C ILE A 19 -33.99 13.89 -11.83
N GLU A 20 -34.37 14.58 -12.90
CA GLU A 20 -33.56 14.63 -14.12
C GLU A 20 -32.19 15.28 -13.84
N LEU A 21 -31.13 14.66 -14.36
CA LEU A 21 -29.78 15.21 -14.30
C LEU A 21 -29.43 15.84 -15.65
N SER A 22 -28.88 17.05 -15.59
CA SER A 22 -28.15 17.56 -16.76
C SER A 22 -26.92 16.71 -17.04
N GLU A 23 -26.49 16.65 -18.30
CA GLU A 23 -25.26 15.93 -18.68
C GLU A 23 -24.04 16.42 -17.88
N HIS A 24 -23.96 17.74 -17.62
CA HIS A 24 -22.89 18.33 -16.83
C HIS A 24 -22.89 17.83 -15.37
N GLU A 25 -24.06 17.82 -14.70
CA GLU A 25 -24.17 17.30 -13.33
C GLU A 25 -23.86 15.80 -13.26
N TYR A 26 -24.37 15.03 -14.21
CA TYR A 26 -24.07 13.59 -14.29
C TYR A 26 -22.56 13.36 -14.41
N LEU A 27 -21.89 14.04 -15.34
CA LEU A 27 -20.44 13.91 -15.54
C LEU A 27 -19.65 14.33 -14.30
N ALA A 28 -20.06 15.41 -13.62
CA ALA A 28 -19.40 15.87 -12.41
C ALA A 28 -19.51 14.84 -11.26
N LEU A 29 -20.71 14.32 -11.00
CA LEU A 29 -20.94 13.29 -9.97
C LEU A 29 -20.25 11.97 -10.31
N SER A 30 -20.29 11.56 -11.59
CA SER A 30 -19.61 10.35 -12.06
C SER A 30 -18.10 10.46 -11.89
N ASN A 31 -17.51 11.60 -12.25
CA ASN A 31 -16.07 11.84 -12.09
C ASN A 31 -15.67 11.86 -10.60
N ALA A 32 -16.45 12.54 -9.75
CA ALA A 32 -16.23 12.51 -8.30
C ALA A 32 -16.26 11.07 -7.75
N ARG A 33 -17.25 10.27 -8.15
CA ARG A 33 -17.37 8.86 -7.74
C ARG A 33 -16.18 8.02 -8.23
N GLU A 34 -15.68 8.29 -9.43
CA GLU A 34 -14.50 7.62 -9.99
C GLU A 34 -13.23 7.97 -9.19
N ILE A 35 -13.01 9.26 -8.89
CA ILE A 35 -11.88 9.74 -8.06
C ILE A 35 -11.87 9.01 -6.72
N LEU A 36 -12.99 9.02 -5.99
CA LEU A 36 -13.08 8.36 -4.69
C LEU A 36 -12.82 6.85 -4.79
N SER A 37 -13.27 6.20 -5.87
CA SER A 37 -12.99 4.77 -6.10
C SER A 37 -11.50 4.49 -6.30
N LYS A 38 -10.83 5.32 -7.10
CA LYS A 38 -9.39 5.18 -7.36
C LYS A 38 -8.60 5.35 -6.07
N VAL A 39 -8.98 6.31 -5.24
CA VAL A 39 -8.34 6.55 -3.94
C VAL A 39 -8.53 5.35 -3.03
N LEU A 40 -9.76 4.85 -2.86
CA LEU A 40 -10.00 3.66 -2.03
C LEU A 40 -9.14 2.47 -2.49
N ASN A 41 -9.15 2.17 -3.80
CA ASN A 41 -8.34 1.07 -4.35
C ASN A 41 -6.82 1.26 -4.11
N HIS A 42 -6.35 2.51 -4.08
CA HIS A 42 -4.95 2.83 -3.81
C HIS A 42 -4.60 2.67 -2.33
N GLU A 43 -5.48 3.12 -1.44
CA GLU A 43 -5.38 2.94 0.02
C GLU A 43 -5.41 1.46 0.41
N GLU A 44 -6.34 0.67 -0.15
CA GLU A 44 -6.43 -0.78 0.08
C GLU A 44 -5.15 -1.50 -0.34
N LEU A 45 -4.62 -1.19 -1.53
CA LEU A 45 -3.38 -1.82 -2.00
C LEU A 45 -2.18 -1.47 -1.11
N TYR A 46 -2.09 -0.23 -0.64
CA TYR A 46 -1.06 0.17 0.31
C TYR A 46 -1.21 -0.55 1.65
N ASP A 47 -2.42 -0.65 2.19
CA ASP A 47 -2.71 -1.39 3.42
C ASP A 47 -2.27 -2.86 3.31
N GLN A 48 -2.55 -3.53 2.19
CA GLN A 48 -2.10 -4.90 1.96
C GLN A 48 -0.58 -5.06 2.02
N ILE A 49 0.19 -4.06 1.58
CA ILE A 49 1.66 -4.08 1.67
C ILE A 49 2.10 -3.97 3.13
N ILE A 50 1.52 -3.01 3.86
CA ILE A 50 1.87 -2.75 5.25
C ILE A 50 1.53 -3.97 6.12
N GLU A 51 0.33 -4.53 5.99
CA GLU A 51 -0.09 -5.72 6.74
C GLU A 51 0.76 -6.95 6.39
N SER A 52 1.03 -7.18 5.10
CA SER A 52 1.91 -8.28 4.67
C SER A 52 3.32 -8.16 5.27
N TYR A 53 3.81 -6.92 5.44
CA TYR A 53 5.11 -6.68 6.06
C TYR A 53 5.08 -6.84 7.59
N ILE A 54 4.04 -6.36 8.25
CA ILE A 54 3.78 -6.57 9.68
C ILE A 54 3.74 -8.06 10.00
N ASP A 55 3.08 -8.86 9.17
CA ASP A 55 3.02 -10.31 9.32
C ASP A 55 4.42 -10.94 9.23
N ALA A 56 5.23 -10.53 8.25
CA ALA A 56 6.61 -11.00 8.12
C ALA A 56 7.45 -10.69 9.37
N LYS A 57 7.38 -9.44 9.87
CA LYS A 57 8.10 -9.01 11.07
C LYS A 57 7.60 -9.73 12.32
N SER A 58 6.29 -9.85 12.49
CA SER A 58 5.66 -10.52 13.64
C SER A 58 6.13 -11.98 13.75
N VAL A 59 6.16 -12.68 12.62
CA VAL A 59 6.64 -14.06 12.54
C VAL A 59 8.13 -14.16 12.84
N MET A 60 8.93 -13.20 12.37
CA MET A 60 10.36 -13.13 12.69
C MET A 60 10.59 -12.94 14.20
N TYR A 61 9.86 -12.03 14.84
CA TYR A 61 9.96 -11.81 16.30
C TYR A 61 9.48 -13.03 17.09
N GLU A 62 8.37 -13.65 16.67
CA GLU A 62 7.89 -14.90 17.26
C GLU A 62 8.97 -15.99 17.22
N MET A 63 9.62 -16.18 16.07
CA MET A 63 10.71 -17.13 15.91
C MET A 63 11.91 -16.80 16.79
N SER A 64 12.27 -15.53 16.90
CA SER A 64 13.33 -15.06 17.80
C SER A 64 13.05 -15.44 19.25
N ILE A 65 11.84 -15.18 19.76
CA ILE A 65 11.43 -15.53 21.13
C ILE A 65 11.44 -17.05 21.35
N ARG A 66 10.88 -17.81 20.40
CA ARG A 66 10.85 -19.28 20.48
C ARG A 66 12.25 -19.89 20.46
N SER A 67 13.21 -19.28 19.76
CA SER A 67 14.59 -19.77 19.69
C SER A 67 15.27 -19.75 21.07
N ILE A 68 14.93 -18.80 21.93
CA ILE A 68 15.43 -18.70 23.31
C ILE A 68 14.82 -19.81 24.18
N SER A 69 13.53 -20.09 23.99
CA SER A 69 12.76 -21.00 24.84
C SER A 69 13.00 -22.48 24.51
N ALA A 70 13.32 -22.81 23.26
CA ALA A 70 13.27 -24.19 22.76
C ALA A 70 14.47 -25.07 23.15
N GLY A 71 15.53 -24.52 23.75
CA GLY A 71 16.79 -25.25 23.96
C GLY A 71 17.46 -25.68 22.65
N THR A 72 18.71 -26.13 22.72
CA THR A 72 19.61 -26.38 21.57
C THR A 72 19.28 -27.66 20.78
N VAL A 73 18.01 -27.92 20.46
CA VAL A 73 17.66 -29.03 19.59
C VAL A 73 17.59 -28.52 18.15
N PHE A 74 18.62 -28.86 17.35
CA PHE A 74 18.66 -28.56 15.92
C PHE A 74 17.62 -29.41 15.17
N ASP A 75 16.39 -28.91 15.10
CA ASP A 75 15.32 -29.50 14.28
C ASP A 75 15.35 -28.92 12.87
N TYR A 76 15.89 -29.70 11.92
CA TYR A 76 16.00 -29.32 10.52
C TYR A 76 14.63 -29.09 9.85
N VAL A 77 13.61 -29.88 10.22
CA VAL A 77 12.26 -29.78 9.67
C VAL A 77 11.59 -28.50 10.16
N LYS A 78 11.73 -28.18 11.44
CA LYS A 78 11.26 -26.91 12.02
C LYS A 78 11.93 -25.71 11.36
N ASN A 79 13.25 -25.75 11.16
CA ASN A 79 13.97 -24.69 10.45
C ASN A 79 13.53 -24.54 9.00
N HIS A 80 13.27 -25.65 8.30
CA HIS A 80 12.68 -25.61 6.96
C HIS A 80 11.30 -24.94 6.99
N ASN A 81 10.42 -25.30 7.92
CA ASN A 81 9.09 -24.71 8.05
C ASN A 81 9.16 -23.20 8.32
N TYR A 82 10.11 -22.75 9.15
CA TYR A 82 10.36 -21.34 9.41
C TYR A 82 10.81 -20.59 8.16
N ARG A 83 11.80 -21.12 7.43
CA ARG A 83 12.23 -20.56 6.14
C ARG A 83 11.08 -20.52 5.13
N SER A 84 10.29 -21.58 5.04
CA SER A 84 9.17 -21.68 4.11
C SER A 84 8.11 -20.62 4.41
N LYS A 85 7.78 -20.41 5.70
CA LYS A 85 6.86 -19.35 6.14
C LYS A 85 7.38 -17.95 5.80
N LEU A 86 8.63 -17.64 6.15
CA LEU A 86 9.24 -16.34 5.84
C LEU A 86 9.32 -16.09 4.33
N ASN A 87 9.66 -17.12 3.54
CA ASN A 87 9.67 -17.02 2.08
C ASN A 87 8.32 -16.59 1.53
N ARG A 88 7.22 -17.21 1.96
CA ARG A 88 5.86 -16.85 1.51
C ARG A 88 5.53 -15.40 1.85
N LEU A 89 5.85 -14.95 3.07
CA LEU A 89 5.53 -13.61 3.55
C LEU A 89 6.35 -12.53 2.82
N TYR A 90 7.67 -12.70 2.71
CA TYR A 90 8.52 -11.76 1.97
C TYR A 90 8.23 -11.77 0.47
N PHE A 91 7.98 -12.95 -0.12
CA PHE A 91 7.57 -13.07 -1.52
C PHE A 91 6.26 -12.31 -1.77
N ASN A 92 5.26 -12.48 -0.90
CA ASN A 92 3.99 -11.78 -1.00
C ASN A 92 4.19 -10.26 -0.92
N THR A 93 4.93 -9.81 0.10
CA THR A 93 5.23 -8.38 0.31
C THR A 93 5.91 -7.77 -0.93
N LEU A 94 6.96 -8.40 -1.45
CA LEU A 94 7.67 -7.91 -2.64
C LEU A 94 6.78 -7.83 -3.90
N ASN A 95 5.85 -8.77 -4.07
CA ASN A 95 4.94 -8.77 -5.21
C ASN A 95 3.82 -7.75 -5.08
N LEU A 96 3.25 -7.57 -3.89
CA LEU A 96 2.30 -6.50 -3.61
C LEU A 96 2.95 -5.13 -3.83
N SER A 97 4.18 -4.94 -3.34
CA SER A 97 4.96 -3.73 -3.57
C SER A 97 5.22 -3.47 -5.06
N LYS A 98 5.47 -4.51 -5.86
CA LYS A 98 5.57 -4.36 -7.33
C LYS A 98 4.27 -3.81 -7.92
N LEU A 99 3.14 -4.46 -7.60
CA LEU A 99 1.84 -4.06 -8.12
C LEU A 99 1.53 -2.60 -7.75
N TYR A 100 1.84 -2.21 -6.51
CA TYR A 100 1.70 -0.83 -6.07
C TYR A 100 2.62 0.13 -6.82
N LEU A 101 3.91 -0.16 -6.92
CA LEU A 101 4.86 0.70 -7.61
C LEU A 101 4.49 0.89 -9.09
N ASP A 102 4.03 -0.17 -9.77
CA ASP A 102 3.57 -0.12 -11.16
C ASP A 102 2.26 0.67 -11.32
N ARG A 103 1.38 0.69 -10.32
CA ARG A 103 0.15 1.51 -10.34
C ARG A 103 0.41 2.96 -9.93
N HIS A 104 1.36 3.17 -9.02
CA HIS A 104 1.76 4.48 -8.52
C HIS A 104 2.41 5.31 -9.63
N TYR A 105 3.38 4.72 -10.35
CA TYR A 105 4.06 5.37 -11.45
C TYR A 105 4.66 4.33 -12.42
N ARG A 106 4.30 4.42 -13.71
CA ARG A 106 4.79 3.50 -14.74
C ARG A 106 5.14 4.20 -16.04
N GLU A 107 6.36 3.94 -16.49
CA GLU A 107 6.86 4.35 -17.80
C GLU A 107 6.60 3.26 -18.84
N TYR A 108 5.99 3.63 -19.95
CA TYR A 108 5.85 2.78 -21.12
C TYR A 108 6.94 3.15 -22.12
N LYS A 109 7.95 2.29 -22.30
CA LYS A 109 9.08 2.53 -23.19
C LYS A 109 8.84 1.93 -24.57
N LYS A 110 9.31 2.60 -25.63
CA LYS A 110 9.41 2.03 -26.99
C LYS A 110 10.61 1.08 -27.06
N ASN A 111 10.69 0.27 -28.12
CA ASN A 111 11.80 -0.66 -28.39
C ASN A 111 13.20 -0.01 -28.39
N ARG A 112 13.30 1.32 -28.51
CA ARG A 112 14.55 2.09 -28.47
C ARG A 112 14.86 2.75 -27.11
N GLY A 113 14.12 2.39 -26.05
CA GLY A 113 14.32 2.92 -24.70
C GLY A 113 13.69 4.30 -24.43
N SER A 114 13.17 5.00 -25.45
CA SER A 114 12.47 6.27 -25.25
C SER A 114 11.10 6.08 -24.61
N ILE A 115 10.76 6.94 -23.64
CA ILE A 115 9.47 6.93 -22.94
C ILE A 115 8.38 7.37 -23.94
N LYS A 116 7.37 6.51 -24.13
CA LYS A 116 6.18 6.76 -24.97
C LYS A 116 5.10 7.47 -24.18
N ASN A 117 4.84 7.00 -22.97
CA ASN A 117 3.81 7.52 -22.08
C ASN A 117 4.18 7.19 -20.63
N VAL A 118 3.64 7.96 -19.70
CA VAL A 118 3.72 7.75 -18.26
C VAL A 118 2.30 7.66 -17.71
N THR A 119 2.04 6.69 -16.84
CA THR A 119 0.82 6.66 -16.03
C THR A 119 1.20 6.88 -14.57
N CYS A 120 0.54 7.83 -13.92
CA CYS A 120 0.76 8.19 -12.53
C CYS A 120 -0.57 8.19 -11.78
N PHE A 121 -0.60 7.67 -10.56
CA PHE A 121 -1.80 7.68 -9.73
C PHE A 121 -2.32 9.10 -9.48
N ALA A 122 -1.44 10.03 -9.09
CA ALA A 122 -1.81 11.41 -8.80
C ALA A 122 -2.43 12.10 -10.02
N GLU A 123 -1.77 12.05 -11.19
CA GLU A 123 -2.30 12.61 -12.43
C GLU A 123 -3.64 11.99 -12.84
N SER A 124 -3.84 10.68 -12.57
CA SER A 124 -5.11 10.04 -12.90
C SER A 124 -6.32 10.64 -12.16
N ILE A 125 -6.06 11.34 -11.05
CA ILE A 125 -7.03 12.06 -10.21
C ILE A 125 -7.02 13.56 -10.52
N THR A 126 -5.86 14.20 -10.46
CA THR A 126 -5.73 15.67 -10.55
C THR A 126 -5.72 16.20 -11.97
N LYS A 127 -5.43 15.32 -12.96
CA LYS A 127 -5.21 15.67 -14.37
C LYS A 127 -4.08 16.68 -14.58
N SER A 128 -3.16 16.78 -13.62
CA SER A 128 -2.05 17.73 -13.62
C SER A 128 -0.74 17.06 -14.06
N GLN A 129 -0.09 17.62 -15.07
CA GLN A 129 1.25 17.20 -15.50
C GLN A 129 2.31 17.52 -14.43
N LEU A 130 2.12 18.59 -13.66
CA LEU A 130 3.04 18.98 -12.59
C LEU A 130 3.16 17.88 -11.52
N ASP A 131 2.07 17.15 -11.25
CA ASP A 131 2.07 16.08 -10.26
C ASP A 131 2.86 14.86 -10.74
N ILE A 132 2.96 14.63 -12.06
CA ILE A 132 3.85 13.61 -12.62
C ILE A 132 5.29 14.00 -12.32
N GLU A 133 5.67 15.24 -12.59
CA GLU A 133 7.03 15.75 -12.39
C GLU A 133 7.43 15.71 -10.90
N GLU A 134 6.51 16.08 -10.00
CA GLU A 134 6.75 15.99 -8.56
C GLU A 134 6.96 14.54 -8.09
N ILE A 135 6.15 13.60 -8.59
CA ILE A 135 6.29 12.18 -8.25
C ILE A 135 7.57 11.59 -8.84
N GLU A 136 7.90 11.91 -10.09
CA GLU A 136 9.13 11.46 -10.74
C GLU A 136 10.38 11.95 -10.00
N LYS A 137 10.40 13.24 -9.65
CA LYS A 137 11.48 13.83 -8.86
C LYS A 137 11.60 13.15 -7.50
N HIS A 138 10.50 13.00 -6.77
CA HIS A 138 10.50 12.37 -5.45
C HIS A 138 10.98 10.92 -5.50
N ARG A 139 10.58 10.16 -6.52
CA ARG A 139 11.06 8.78 -6.74
C ARG A 139 12.54 8.73 -7.05
N SER A 140 13.04 9.67 -7.84
CA SER A 140 14.46 9.78 -8.18
C SER A 140 15.28 10.10 -6.92
N ASP A 141 14.84 11.07 -6.12
CA ASP A 141 15.46 11.42 -4.84
C ASP A 141 15.53 10.22 -3.89
N LEU A 142 14.45 9.42 -3.80
CA LEU A 142 14.43 8.21 -2.98
C LEU A 142 15.38 7.13 -3.51
N TYR A 143 15.44 6.96 -4.83
CA TYR A 143 16.36 6.01 -5.45
C TYR A 143 17.83 6.37 -5.21
N GLU A 144 18.15 7.66 -5.18
CA GLU A 144 19.52 8.14 -4.91
C GLU A 144 19.89 8.07 -3.42
N LYS A 145 18.94 8.31 -2.51
CA LYS A 145 19.22 8.45 -1.07
C LYS A 145 19.01 7.17 -0.27
N ASN A 146 18.21 6.22 -0.75
CA ASN A 146 17.82 5.02 -0.01
C ASN A 146 18.30 3.75 -0.73
N GLN A 147 19.46 3.25 -0.32
CA GLN A 147 20.07 2.03 -0.86
C GLN A 147 19.22 0.78 -0.63
N ASP A 148 18.52 0.70 0.51
CA ASP A 148 17.63 -0.41 0.85
C ASP A 148 16.45 -0.45 -0.12
N TYR A 149 15.94 0.71 -0.55
CA TYR A 149 14.91 0.78 -1.58
C TYR A 149 15.41 0.28 -2.94
N VAL A 150 16.62 0.68 -3.35
CA VAL A 150 17.25 0.20 -4.60
C VAL A 150 17.42 -1.32 -4.55
N LEU A 151 17.98 -1.85 -3.46
CA LEU A 151 18.18 -3.28 -3.30
C LEU A 151 16.85 -4.03 -3.20
N GLY A 152 15.84 -3.50 -2.53
CA GLY A 152 14.48 -4.07 -2.52
C GLY A 152 13.87 -4.19 -3.93
N CYS A 153 14.08 -3.19 -4.79
CA CYS A 153 13.64 -3.24 -6.19
C CYS A 153 14.36 -4.33 -7.00
N GLU A 154 15.67 -4.50 -6.80
CA GLU A 154 16.45 -5.56 -7.46
C GLU A 154 16.15 -6.95 -6.87
N LEU A 155 15.92 -7.05 -5.55
CA LEU A 155 15.51 -8.28 -4.86
C LEU A 155 14.17 -8.78 -5.39
N ARG A 156 13.20 -7.88 -5.62
CA ARG A 156 11.94 -8.24 -6.27
C ARG A 156 12.20 -8.90 -7.63
N ASN A 157 13.06 -8.34 -8.48
CA ASN A 157 13.39 -8.93 -9.79
C ASN A 157 14.03 -10.31 -9.63
N PHE A 158 15.01 -10.41 -8.73
CA PHE A 158 15.67 -11.66 -8.40
C PHE A 158 14.67 -12.73 -7.93
N VAL A 159 13.72 -12.36 -7.08
CA VAL A 159 12.73 -13.28 -6.52
C VAL A 159 11.73 -13.79 -7.56
N GLN A 160 11.42 -12.97 -8.57
CA GLN A 160 10.51 -13.34 -9.65
C GLN A 160 11.14 -14.27 -10.70
N HIS A 161 12.47 -14.24 -10.87
CA HIS A 161 13.13 -14.89 -12.00
C HIS A 161 14.19 -15.92 -11.59
N SER A 162 14.67 -15.89 -10.35
CA SER A 162 15.87 -16.64 -9.95
C SER A 162 15.63 -17.50 -8.70
N SER A 163 15.22 -16.91 -7.58
CA SER A 163 15.13 -17.68 -6.32
C SER A 163 14.30 -17.07 -5.21
N LEU A 164 13.85 -17.90 -4.28
CA LEU A 164 13.16 -17.44 -3.06
C LEU A 164 14.08 -16.55 -2.17
N PRO A 165 13.50 -15.54 -1.47
CA PRO A 165 14.27 -14.50 -0.76
C PRO A 165 15.01 -14.99 0.49
N VAL A 166 14.54 -16.05 1.15
CA VAL A 166 15.05 -16.57 2.42
C VAL A 166 15.70 -17.94 2.22
N LYS A 167 17.03 -17.96 2.12
CA LYS A 167 17.83 -19.19 2.01
C LYS A 167 18.21 -19.77 3.35
N THR A 168 18.56 -18.91 4.29
CA THR A 168 18.90 -19.29 5.65
C THR A 168 18.49 -18.15 6.59
N PHE A 169 18.48 -18.45 7.88
CA PHE A 169 18.37 -17.46 8.94
C PHE A 169 19.25 -17.89 10.09
N THR A 170 19.69 -16.93 10.89
CA THR A 170 20.47 -17.16 12.10
C THR A 170 19.67 -16.64 13.27
N SER A 171 19.40 -17.49 14.26
CA SER A 171 18.77 -17.08 15.52
C SER A 171 19.66 -17.46 16.70
N GLY A 172 19.70 -16.64 17.74
CA GLY A 172 20.49 -16.95 18.93
C GLY A 172 20.38 -15.90 20.02
N VAL A 173 21.30 -15.98 20.98
CA VAL A 173 21.38 -15.07 22.12
C VAL A 173 22.79 -14.48 22.18
N ARG A 174 22.89 -13.14 22.27
CA ARG A 174 24.14 -12.44 22.55
C ARG A 174 24.08 -11.83 23.93
N TYR A 175 25.06 -12.17 24.76
CA TYR A 175 25.24 -11.54 26.06
C TYR A 175 26.03 -10.24 25.91
N SER A 176 25.55 -9.15 26.52
CA SER A 176 26.31 -7.93 26.70
C SER A 176 26.80 -7.86 28.15
N PRO A 177 28.11 -7.99 28.40
CA PRO A 177 28.67 -7.84 29.74
C PRO A 177 28.44 -6.45 30.33
N GLU A 178 28.46 -5.40 29.49
CA GLU A 178 28.28 -4.00 29.91
C GLU A 178 26.87 -3.72 30.43
N GLU A 179 25.86 -4.38 29.85
CA GLU A 179 24.45 -4.20 30.24
C GLU A 179 23.94 -5.28 31.20
N ASP A 180 24.76 -6.30 31.53
CA ASP A 180 24.38 -7.51 32.28
C ASP A 180 23.09 -8.16 31.72
N LYS A 181 22.98 -8.18 30.38
CA LYS A 181 21.76 -8.56 29.65
C LYS A 181 22.03 -9.46 28.46
N ALA A 182 21.10 -10.39 28.24
CA ALA A 182 21.05 -11.25 27.07
C ALA A 182 20.07 -10.69 26.04
N PHE A 183 20.52 -10.58 24.78
CA PHE A 183 19.76 -10.09 23.65
C PHE A 183 19.44 -11.21 22.69
N ALA A 184 18.16 -11.37 22.34
CA ALA A 184 17.75 -12.23 21.25
C ALA A 184 18.23 -11.64 19.93
N ILE A 185 18.83 -12.47 19.08
CA ILE A 185 19.30 -12.10 17.75
C ILE A 185 18.55 -12.93 16.72
N PHE A 186 18.09 -12.27 15.66
CA PHE A 186 17.56 -12.92 14.48
C PHE A 186 18.04 -12.19 13.23
N HIS A 187 18.68 -12.92 12.32
CA HIS A 187 19.23 -12.40 11.07
C HIS A 187 18.78 -13.22 9.88
N ILE A 188 18.49 -12.56 8.76
CA ILE A 188 18.20 -13.22 7.49
C ILE A 188 19.26 -12.77 6.49
N PRO A 189 20.43 -13.42 6.48
CA PRO A 189 21.53 -12.97 5.64
C PRO A 189 21.21 -13.16 4.16
N LEU A 190 21.55 -12.15 3.36
CA LEU A 190 21.54 -12.22 1.92
C LEU A 190 22.95 -12.49 1.40
N ASP A 191 23.10 -13.54 0.60
CA ASP A 191 24.36 -13.91 -0.03
C ASP A 191 24.61 -13.01 -1.25
N LYS A 192 25.63 -12.15 -1.15
CA LYS A 192 26.02 -11.23 -2.24
C LYS A 192 26.34 -11.96 -3.55
N GLN A 193 27.05 -13.07 -3.49
CA GLN A 193 27.44 -13.81 -4.69
C GLN A 193 26.20 -14.40 -5.37
N MET A 194 25.28 -14.97 -4.58
CA MET A 194 24.01 -15.46 -5.10
C MET A 194 23.18 -14.35 -5.75
N LEU A 195 23.16 -13.15 -5.17
CA LEU A 195 22.46 -12.00 -5.75
C LEU A 195 23.10 -11.57 -7.09
N LEU A 196 24.43 -11.50 -7.16
CA LEU A 196 25.16 -11.19 -8.39
C LEU A 196 24.89 -12.23 -9.48
N ASP A 197 24.99 -13.51 -9.15
CA ASP A 197 24.73 -14.63 -10.07
C ASP A 197 23.27 -14.63 -10.56
N GLY A 198 22.36 -14.16 -9.72
CA GLY A 198 20.96 -13.96 -10.04
C GLY A 198 20.61 -12.69 -10.81
N GLY A 199 21.60 -11.89 -11.20
CA GLY A 199 21.43 -10.70 -12.04
C GLY A 199 21.27 -9.38 -11.29
N VAL A 200 21.43 -9.35 -9.96
CA VAL A 200 21.45 -8.09 -9.20
C VAL A 200 22.70 -7.29 -9.56
N LYS A 201 22.54 -5.99 -9.82
CA LYS A 201 23.63 -5.13 -10.29
C LYS A 201 24.69 -4.94 -9.21
N ARG A 202 25.97 -5.07 -9.58
CA ARG A 202 27.11 -4.87 -8.65
C ARG A 202 27.10 -3.51 -7.96
N LYS A 203 26.72 -2.44 -8.67
CA LYS A 203 26.59 -1.08 -8.10
C LYS A 203 25.58 -1.01 -6.95
N CYS A 204 24.55 -1.85 -6.96
CA CYS A 204 23.56 -1.91 -5.88
C CYS A 204 24.14 -2.54 -4.60
N LEU A 205 25.15 -3.41 -4.73
CA LEU A 205 25.73 -4.18 -3.62
C LEU A 205 27.04 -3.59 -3.09
N SER A 206 27.62 -2.61 -3.79
CA SER A 206 28.90 -1.99 -3.43
C SER A 206 28.83 -1.12 -2.18
N GLU A 207 27.63 -0.63 -1.85
CA GLU A 207 27.42 0.27 -0.71
C GLU A 207 27.14 -0.49 0.60
N TYR A 208 26.94 -1.81 0.52
CA TYR A 208 26.79 -2.67 1.69
C TYR A 208 28.13 -3.30 2.08
N ASP A 209 28.33 -3.52 3.38
CA ASP A 209 29.39 -4.40 3.89
C ASP A 209 29.17 -5.86 3.48
N GLU A 210 30.08 -6.78 3.82
CA GLU A 210 29.94 -8.21 3.47
C GLU A 210 28.62 -8.85 3.95
N LYS A 211 28.03 -8.32 5.03
CA LYS A 211 26.81 -8.87 5.64
C LYS A 211 25.61 -7.96 5.35
N ILE A 212 24.76 -8.41 4.42
CA ILE A 212 23.46 -7.80 4.16
C ILE A 212 22.40 -8.60 4.90
N ASP A 213 21.49 -7.92 5.59
CA ASP A 213 20.32 -8.56 6.22
C ASP A 213 19.02 -8.16 5.51
N LEU A 214 18.26 -9.17 5.07
CA LEU A 214 17.00 -8.97 4.36
C LEU A 214 16.01 -8.13 5.18
N HIS A 215 15.91 -8.30 6.50
CA HIS A 215 14.88 -7.56 7.24
C HIS A 215 15.20 -6.07 7.32
N ASN A 216 16.48 -5.69 7.35
CA ASN A 216 16.90 -4.29 7.29
C ASN A 216 16.62 -3.67 5.92
N VAL A 217 16.97 -4.41 4.85
CA VAL A 217 16.68 -3.97 3.47
C VAL A 217 15.17 -3.78 3.27
N MET A 218 14.35 -4.68 3.83
CA MET A 218 12.91 -4.56 3.74
C MET A 218 12.35 -3.39 4.57
N ASP A 219 12.95 -3.05 5.71
CA ASP A 219 12.57 -1.86 6.49
C ASP A 219 12.73 -0.59 5.65
N GLY A 220 13.91 -0.40 5.02
CA GLY A 220 14.16 0.76 4.16
C GLY A 220 13.35 0.76 2.86
N TYR A 221 13.09 -0.41 2.28
CA TYR A 221 12.24 -0.57 1.10
C TYR A 221 10.78 -0.17 1.35
N ILE A 222 10.19 -0.66 2.46
CA ILE A 222 8.81 -0.36 2.83
C ILE A 222 8.66 1.09 3.29
N GLN A 223 9.68 1.65 3.96
CA GLN A 223 9.71 3.07 4.28
C GLN A 223 9.64 3.94 3.03
N ALA A 224 10.45 3.67 2.00
CA ALA A 224 10.41 4.44 0.75
C ALA A 224 9.04 4.36 0.05
N ILE A 225 8.39 3.18 0.05
CA ILE A 225 7.03 3.02 -0.48
C ILE A 225 6.03 3.86 0.32
N SER A 226 6.16 3.89 1.65
CA SER A 226 5.32 4.69 2.53
C SER A 226 5.50 6.19 2.25
N GLU A 227 6.73 6.65 2.06
CA GLU A 227 7.03 8.05 1.69
C GLU A 227 6.41 8.43 0.34
N MET A 228 6.51 7.55 -0.67
CA MET A 228 5.84 7.74 -1.96
C MET A 228 4.32 7.82 -1.81
N HIS A 229 3.73 6.96 -0.98
CA HIS A 229 2.30 6.95 -0.73
C HIS A 229 1.81 8.24 -0.07
N LEU A 230 2.49 8.71 0.97
CA LEU A 230 2.14 9.97 1.64
C LEU A 230 2.26 11.18 0.69
N LYS A 231 3.28 11.20 -0.18
CA LYS A 231 3.38 12.23 -1.22
C LYS A 231 2.20 12.19 -2.18
N SER A 232 1.78 11.00 -2.62
CA SER A 232 0.59 10.84 -3.46
C SER A 232 -0.68 11.31 -2.76
N ARG A 233 -0.89 10.95 -1.48
CA ARG A 233 -2.03 11.42 -0.69
C ARG A 233 -2.09 12.95 -0.64
N ALA A 234 -0.96 13.60 -0.35
CA ALA A 234 -0.89 15.06 -0.26
C ALA A 234 -1.28 15.75 -1.58
N LEU A 235 -0.86 15.20 -2.72
CA LEU A 235 -1.18 15.77 -4.04
C LEU A 235 -2.66 15.67 -4.40
N VAL A 236 -3.33 14.58 -4.01
CA VAL A 236 -4.73 14.33 -4.42
C VAL A 236 -5.76 14.85 -3.41
N GLU A 237 -5.35 15.27 -2.22
CA GLU A 237 -6.24 15.56 -1.09
C GLU A 237 -7.32 16.59 -1.41
N GLU A 238 -6.98 17.64 -2.16
CA GLU A 238 -7.95 18.67 -2.57
C GLU A 238 -9.02 18.08 -3.50
N CYS A 239 -8.62 17.32 -4.52
CA CYS A 239 -9.57 16.68 -5.44
C CYS A 239 -10.47 15.66 -4.72
N VAL A 240 -9.94 14.93 -3.74
CA VAL A 240 -10.72 14.02 -2.89
C VAL A 240 -11.76 14.80 -2.09
N SER A 241 -11.32 15.85 -1.38
CA SER A 241 -12.19 16.68 -0.54
C SER A 241 -13.32 17.32 -1.35
N GLN A 242 -13.01 17.85 -2.55
CA GLN A 242 -13.99 18.41 -3.46
C GLN A 242 -14.97 17.36 -3.98
N SER A 243 -14.49 16.15 -4.28
CA SER A 243 -15.34 15.04 -4.76
C SER A 243 -16.32 14.56 -3.69
N GLU A 244 -15.86 14.41 -2.44
CA GLU A 244 -16.72 14.09 -1.30
C GLU A 244 -17.77 15.17 -1.07
N LEU A 245 -17.33 16.44 -1.04
CA LEU A 245 -18.23 17.57 -0.81
C LEU A 245 -19.31 17.65 -1.89
N LEU A 246 -18.97 17.46 -3.17
CA LEU A 246 -19.91 17.49 -4.28
C LEU A 246 -21.02 16.43 -4.12
N ILE A 247 -20.63 15.19 -3.81
CA ILE A 247 -21.59 14.09 -3.65
C ILE A 247 -22.45 14.29 -2.41
N GLU A 248 -21.84 14.65 -1.27
CA GLU A 248 -22.57 14.90 -0.02
C GLU A 248 -23.53 16.08 -0.15
N GLN A 249 -23.12 17.16 -0.82
CA GLN A 249 -23.98 18.31 -1.03
C GLN A 249 -25.20 17.92 -1.87
N LYS A 250 -25.01 17.22 -2.99
CA LYS A 250 -26.14 16.78 -3.82
C LYS A 250 -27.09 15.85 -3.06
N ARG A 251 -26.55 14.96 -2.23
CA ARG A 251 -27.35 14.08 -1.35
C ARG A 251 -28.17 14.89 -0.34
N ARG A 252 -27.55 15.86 0.34
CA ARG A 252 -28.22 16.72 1.34
C ARG A 252 -29.27 17.64 0.74
N GLU A 253 -29.05 18.14 -0.47
CA GLU A 253 -30.04 18.93 -1.22
C GLU A 253 -31.34 18.13 -1.41
N ILE A 254 -31.20 16.86 -1.81
CA ILE A 254 -32.35 15.95 -1.99
C ILE A 254 -33.02 15.64 -0.66
N GLU A 255 -32.25 15.33 0.39
CA GLU A 255 -32.80 15.03 1.72
C GLU A 255 -33.53 16.24 2.35
N ALA A 256 -33.09 17.45 2.04
CA ALA A 256 -33.73 18.68 2.50
C ALA A 256 -35.05 18.96 1.74
N GLU A 257 -35.10 18.67 0.44
CA GLU A 257 -36.29 18.86 -0.38
C GLU A 257 -37.35 17.76 -0.15
N TYR A 258 -36.91 16.51 0.05
CA TYR A 258 -37.78 15.33 0.18
C TYR A 258 -37.71 14.74 1.60
N LYS A 259 -38.69 15.08 2.44
CA LYS A 259 -38.84 14.50 3.80
C LYS A 259 -39.03 12.97 3.72
N ASN A 260 -38.48 12.23 4.69
CA ASN A 260 -38.52 10.76 4.78
C ASN A 260 -37.92 10.05 3.56
N CYS A 261 -36.80 10.58 3.05
CA CYS A 261 -35.95 9.87 2.10
C CYS A 261 -35.15 8.81 2.86
N ASP A 262 -35.73 7.62 3.03
CA ASP A 262 -35.17 6.59 3.91
C ASP A 262 -34.06 5.75 3.26
N TYR A 263 -33.99 5.69 1.92
CA TYR A 263 -33.02 4.84 1.23
C TYR A 263 -32.77 5.18 -0.25
N GLY A 264 -31.56 4.87 -0.71
CA GLY A 264 -31.30 4.58 -2.12
C GLY A 264 -31.25 5.78 -3.06
N ILE A 265 -30.59 6.88 -2.66
CA ILE A 265 -30.29 8.00 -3.57
C ILE A 265 -29.22 7.54 -4.56
N ASP A 266 -29.69 7.07 -5.72
CA ASP A 266 -28.88 6.43 -6.74
C ASP A 266 -29.00 7.17 -8.07
N VAL A 267 -27.89 7.26 -8.79
CA VAL A 267 -27.88 7.69 -10.18
C VAL A 267 -28.22 6.49 -11.07
N VAL A 268 -29.27 6.62 -11.87
CA VAL A 268 -29.82 5.57 -12.72
C VAL A 268 -29.90 6.05 -14.16
N ASP A 269 -29.61 5.17 -15.10
CA ASP A 269 -29.97 5.35 -16.50
C ASP A 269 -31.30 4.67 -16.78
N LEU A 270 -32.31 5.45 -17.14
CA LEU A 270 -33.64 4.97 -17.44
C LEU A 270 -33.74 4.24 -18.77
N ASP A 271 -32.87 4.55 -19.74
CA ASP A 271 -32.97 3.95 -21.08
C ASP A 271 -32.56 2.48 -21.08
N ILE A 272 -31.65 2.12 -20.17
CA ILE A 272 -31.12 0.77 -19.97
C ILE A 272 -31.51 0.17 -18.62
N GLU A 273 -32.38 0.87 -17.88
CA GLU A 273 -32.85 0.51 -16.53
C GLU A 273 -31.74 0.07 -15.56
N LYS A 274 -30.59 0.77 -15.60
CA LYS A 274 -29.39 0.37 -14.86
C LYS A 274 -28.99 1.41 -13.82
N ARG A 275 -28.79 0.95 -12.58
CA ARG A 275 -28.09 1.70 -11.54
C ARG A 275 -26.63 1.92 -11.95
N LEU A 276 -26.21 3.18 -12.00
CA LEU A 276 -24.84 3.55 -12.34
C LEU A 276 -23.98 3.62 -11.07
N PHE A 277 -24.41 4.38 -10.07
CA PHE A 277 -23.74 4.48 -8.77
C PHE A 277 -24.66 5.08 -7.70
N SER A 278 -24.29 4.90 -6.43
CA SER A 278 -24.95 5.55 -5.29
C SER A 278 -24.32 6.88 -4.94
N LEU A 279 -25.13 7.81 -4.45
CA LEU A 279 -24.64 9.00 -3.74
C LEU A 279 -24.33 8.73 -2.26
N ASN A 280 -24.61 7.53 -1.74
CA ASN A 280 -24.14 7.12 -0.42
C ASN A 280 -22.61 6.89 -0.44
N LEU A 281 -21.89 7.53 0.49
CA LEU A 281 -20.44 7.45 0.64
C LEU A 281 -19.96 6.58 1.82
N GLU A 282 -20.82 5.79 2.46
CA GLU A 282 -20.44 4.84 3.52
C GLU A 282 -19.28 3.92 3.10
N TRP A 283 -19.28 3.45 1.85
CA TRP A 283 -18.20 2.63 1.31
C TRP A 283 -16.84 3.37 1.29
N PHE A 284 -16.84 4.69 1.15
CA PHE A 284 -15.63 5.50 1.15
C PHE A 284 -15.11 5.81 2.58
N SER A 285 -15.92 5.59 3.62
CA SER A 285 -15.45 5.67 5.01
C SER A 285 -14.28 4.72 5.29
N VAL A 286 -14.19 3.61 4.55
CA VAL A 286 -13.05 2.69 4.58
C VAL A 286 -11.75 3.39 4.19
N ALA A 287 -11.75 4.26 3.18
CA ALA A 287 -10.56 4.99 2.78
C ALA A 287 -10.08 5.95 3.90
N LYS A 288 -11.02 6.59 4.62
CA LYS A 288 -10.70 7.44 5.79
C LYS A 288 -10.06 6.62 6.91
N TYR A 289 -10.66 5.48 7.24
CA TYR A 289 -10.10 4.53 8.20
C TYR A 289 -8.67 4.08 7.82
N LEU A 290 -8.44 3.72 6.55
CA LEU A 290 -7.13 3.28 6.08
C LEU A 290 -6.09 4.41 6.10
N LYS A 291 -6.49 5.65 5.79
CA LYS A 291 -5.63 6.84 5.94
C LYS A 291 -5.22 7.05 7.40
N GLU A 292 -6.14 6.91 8.34
CA GLU A 292 -5.87 7.04 9.78
C GLU A 292 -4.96 5.91 10.29
N LYS A 293 -5.32 4.66 9.98
CA LYS A 293 -4.57 3.45 10.33
C LYS A 293 -3.12 3.54 9.85
N ASN A 294 -2.92 4.00 8.62
CA ASN A 294 -1.61 4.09 7.98
C ASN A 294 -1.15 5.54 7.80
N SER A 295 -1.38 6.39 8.80
CA SER A 295 -1.11 7.84 8.75
C SER A 295 0.37 8.21 8.85
N HIS A 296 1.20 7.30 9.36
CA HIS A 296 2.63 7.53 9.57
C HIS A 296 3.48 6.56 8.75
N THR A 297 4.67 7.00 8.34
CA THR A 297 5.65 6.10 7.75
C THR A 297 6.18 5.15 8.83
N LEU A 298 6.00 3.86 8.60
CA LEU A 298 6.56 2.83 9.48
C LEU A 298 8.02 2.63 9.11
N ASN A 299 8.91 3.31 9.81
CA ASN A 299 10.35 3.00 9.78
C ASN A 299 10.69 2.06 10.95
N TYR A 300 10.53 0.76 10.74
CA TYR A 300 10.85 -0.28 11.73
C TYR A 300 12.32 -0.27 12.16
N GLY A 301 13.24 0.22 11.32
CA GLY A 301 14.66 0.39 11.68
C GLY A 301 14.89 1.38 12.81
N ARG A 302 13.93 2.27 13.11
CA ARG A 302 13.99 3.19 14.25
C ARG A 302 13.51 2.57 15.57
N PHE A 303 12.91 1.38 15.54
CA PHE A 303 12.36 0.75 16.73
C PHE A 303 13.31 -0.31 17.27
N LEU A 304 13.78 -0.09 18.50
CA LEU A 304 14.46 -1.12 19.27
C LEU A 304 13.44 -1.82 20.17
N HIS A 305 13.17 -3.09 19.92
CA HIS A 305 12.30 -3.88 20.79
C HIS A 305 13.04 -4.29 22.07
N LYS A 306 12.94 -3.47 23.12
CA LYS A 306 13.38 -3.78 24.48
C LYS A 306 12.14 -4.21 25.30
N PRO A 307 11.89 -5.52 25.51
CA PRO A 307 10.63 -6.00 26.08
C PRO A 307 10.40 -5.57 27.53
N TYR A 308 11.46 -5.22 28.27
CA TYR A 308 11.36 -4.74 29.65
C TYR A 308 12.42 -3.65 29.92
N GLN A 309 11.97 -2.47 30.33
CA GLN A 309 12.79 -1.48 31.04
C GLN A 309 12.24 -1.41 32.47
N LYS A 310 13.09 -1.66 33.47
CA LYS A 310 12.74 -1.31 34.85
C LYS A 310 12.79 0.22 34.93
N ASN A 311 11.64 0.84 35.22
CA ASN A 311 11.56 2.27 35.51
C ASN A 311 12.40 2.63 36.73
#